data_AF-S0G2S1-F1
#
_entry.id   AF-S0G2S1-F1
#
_cell.length_a   1.000
_cell.length_b   1.000
_cell.length_c   1.000
_cell.angle_alpha   90.00
_cell.angle_beta   90.00
_cell.angle_gamma   90.00
#
_symmetry.space_group_name_H-M   'P 1'
#
loop_
_entity.id
_entity.type
_entity.pdbx_description
1 polymer ?
#
loop_
_entity_poly.entity_id
_entity_poly.type
_entity_poly.pdbx_seq_one_letter_code
_entity_poly.pdbx_strand_id
1 'polypeptide(L)'
;MQDIYPACDVDICDTFVNADSLDTLLSPDLDVVVDAIDGLNSKVNLLVAARQMDLCVVSSMGAGGRKEVSQIRTGDISDTQVCPLARVVRRRLHRRGVFTGIRCVYSLEPPVLSPDAKILPEQEAQDPGNSPGHGRQRPPMGTIPWIPGIFGLTLAAEAVQIITG
;
A
#
# COMPACT_ATOMS: atom_id res chain seq x y z
N MET A 1 -5.83 9.36 -18.69
CA MET A 1 -4.58 8.79 -19.23
C MET A 1 -4.45 9.09 -20.71
N GLN A 2 -5.47 8.80 -21.53
CA GLN A 2 -5.45 9.08 -22.98
C GLN A 2 -5.26 10.58 -23.31
N ASP A 3 -5.74 11.50 -22.47
CA ASP A 3 -5.47 12.95 -22.64
C ASP A 3 -4.00 13.34 -22.40
N ILE A 4 -3.24 12.51 -21.67
CA ILE A 4 -1.84 12.76 -21.33
C ILE A 4 -0.92 12.09 -22.35
N TYR A 5 -1.16 10.81 -22.63
CA TYR A 5 -0.44 10.03 -23.64
C TYR A 5 -1.42 9.13 -24.38
N PRO A 6 -1.91 9.55 -25.57
CA PRO A 6 -2.94 8.83 -26.31
C PRO A 6 -2.55 7.41 -26.74
N ALA A 7 -1.26 7.14 -26.87
CA ALA A 7 -0.73 5.82 -27.22
C ALA A 7 -0.53 4.91 -26.00
N CYS A 8 -0.87 5.36 -24.78
CA CYS A 8 -0.88 4.50 -23.60
C CYS A 8 -2.00 3.46 -23.75
N ASP A 9 -1.63 2.18 -23.78
CA ASP A 9 -2.60 1.12 -23.58
C ASP A 9 -2.99 1.07 -22.09
N VAL A 10 -4.29 0.96 -21.82
CA VAL A 10 -4.82 1.01 -20.46
C VAL A 10 -5.91 -0.04 -20.34
N ASP A 11 -5.62 -1.08 -19.56
CA ASP A 11 -6.62 -2.06 -19.16
C ASP A 11 -7.22 -1.66 -17.80
N ILE A 12 -8.56 -1.65 -17.71
CA ILE A 12 -9.30 -1.24 -16.51
C ILE A 12 -9.98 -2.46 -15.91
N CYS A 13 -9.50 -2.86 -14.74
CA CYS A 13 -10.10 -3.94 -13.96
C CYS A 13 -10.99 -3.35 -12.85
N ASP A 14 -12.31 -3.29 -13.07
CA ASP A 14 -13.28 -2.85 -12.06
C ASP A 14 -13.57 -3.98 -11.05
N THR A 15 -12.59 -4.24 -10.18
CA THR A 15 -12.67 -5.31 -9.17
C THR A 15 -11.79 -4.99 -7.97
N PHE A 16 -12.29 -5.33 -6.78
CA PHE A 16 -11.49 -5.27 -5.56
C PHE A 16 -10.51 -6.42 -5.47
N VAL A 17 -9.26 -6.11 -5.12
CA VAL A 17 -8.24 -7.13 -4.83
C VAL A 17 -8.67 -8.00 -3.64
N ASN A 18 -8.85 -9.29 -3.89
CA ASN A 18 -9.14 -10.31 -2.89
C ASN A 18 -8.55 -11.67 -3.34
N ALA A 19 -8.72 -12.72 -2.54
CA ALA A 19 -8.12 -14.02 -2.84
C ALA A 19 -8.57 -14.59 -4.20
N ASP A 20 -9.83 -14.37 -4.57
CA ASP A 20 -10.42 -14.93 -5.79
C ASP A 20 -10.07 -14.11 -7.04
N SER A 21 -9.72 -12.83 -6.88
CA SER A 21 -9.40 -11.95 -8.00
C SER A 21 -7.91 -11.87 -8.34
N LEU A 22 -7.03 -12.29 -7.44
CA LEU A 22 -5.58 -12.10 -7.62
C LEU A 22 -5.02 -12.80 -8.85
N ASP A 23 -5.49 -14.01 -9.15
CA ASP A 23 -5.06 -14.77 -10.34
C ASP A 23 -5.46 -14.10 -11.65
N THR A 24 -6.47 -13.22 -11.63
CA THR A 24 -6.89 -12.44 -12.80
C THR A 24 -6.19 -11.09 -12.91
N LEU A 25 -5.71 -10.55 -11.78
CA LEU A 25 -5.10 -9.22 -11.71
C LEU A 25 -3.57 -9.25 -11.78
N LEU A 26 -2.96 -10.36 -11.38
CA LEU A 26 -1.52 -10.56 -11.44
C LEU A 26 -1.17 -11.53 -12.55
N SER A 27 -0.22 -11.11 -13.38
CA SER A 27 0.43 -11.96 -14.38
C SER A 27 1.93 -11.97 -14.12
N PRO A 28 2.64 -13.09 -14.36
CA PRO A 28 4.10 -13.11 -14.34
C PRO A 28 4.74 -12.16 -15.38
N ASP A 29 3.99 -11.70 -16.38
CA ASP A 29 4.48 -10.77 -17.42
C ASP A 29 4.51 -9.30 -16.97
N LEU A 30 4.06 -8.99 -15.74
CA LEU A 30 4.10 -7.63 -15.21
C LEU A 30 5.53 -7.26 -14.80
N ASP A 31 6.03 -6.12 -15.27
CA ASP A 31 7.36 -5.62 -14.88
C ASP A 31 7.39 -5.17 -13.40
N VAL A 32 6.32 -4.49 -12.97
CA VAL A 32 6.20 -3.94 -11.62
C VAL A 32 4.75 -3.81 -11.17
N VAL A 33 4.49 -4.18 -9.93
CA VAL A 33 3.20 -3.96 -9.25
C VAL A 33 3.31 -2.73 -8.35
N VAL A 34 2.47 -1.72 -8.60
CA VAL A 34 2.38 -0.52 -7.76
C VAL A 34 1.15 -0.61 -6.87
N ASP A 35 1.36 -0.77 -5.58
CA ASP A 35 0.29 -0.93 -4.60
C ASP A 35 -0.04 0.39 -3.90
N ALA A 36 -1.23 0.93 -4.19
CA ALA A 36 -1.81 2.11 -3.52
C ALA A 36 -3.09 1.80 -2.74
N ILE A 37 -3.30 0.54 -2.34
CA ILE A 37 -4.50 0.07 -1.62
C ILE A 37 -4.52 0.59 -0.17
N ASP A 38 -5.67 0.96 0.36
CA ASP A 38 -5.84 1.35 1.77
C ASP A 38 -6.34 0.19 2.67
N GLY A 39 -7.09 -0.75 2.10
CA GLY A 39 -7.58 -1.98 2.73
C GLY A 39 -6.46 -2.93 3.14
N LEU A 40 -6.45 -3.35 4.42
CA LEU A 40 -5.33 -4.08 5.00
C LEU A 40 -5.26 -5.52 4.48
N ASN A 41 -6.41 -6.19 4.36
CA ASN A 41 -6.44 -7.56 3.84
C ASN A 41 -6.04 -7.61 2.37
N SER A 42 -6.68 -6.76 1.55
CA SER A 42 -6.42 -6.67 0.11
C SER A 42 -4.95 -6.35 -0.17
N LYS A 43 -4.38 -5.38 0.55
CA LYS A 43 -2.95 -5.05 0.46
C LYS A 43 -2.09 -6.26 0.78
N VAL A 44 -2.26 -6.89 1.94
CA VAL A 44 -1.40 -8.02 2.34
C VAL A 44 -1.52 -9.19 1.35
N ASN A 45 -2.73 -9.49 0.87
CA ASN A 45 -2.93 -10.57 -0.09
C ASN A 45 -2.23 -10.25 -1.42
N LEU A 46 -2.33 -9.01 -1.93
CA LEU A 46 -1.59 -8.55 -3.11
C LEU A 46 -0.09 -8.73 -2.97
N LEU A 47 0.47 -8.22 -1.86
CA LEU A 47 1.91 -8.25 -1.62
C LEU A 47 2.45 -9.68 -1.49
N VAL A 48 1.69 -10.58 -0.85
CA VAL A 48 2.05 -12.00 -0.75
C VAL A 48 2.01 -12.67 -2.12
N ALA A 49 0.92 -12.50 -2.88
CA ALA A 49 0.76 -13.15 -4.17
C ALA A 49 1.81 -12.66 -5.19
N ALA A 50 2.02 -11.35 -5.27
CA ALA A 50 3.06 -10.77 -6.13
C ALA A 50 4.45 -11.30 -5.77
N ARG A 51 4.76 -11.41 -4.47
CA ARG A 51 6.06 -11.96 -4.03
C ARG A 51 6.21 -13.46 -4.33
N GLN A 52 5.12 -14.23 -4.27
CA GLN A 52 5.11 -15.65 -4.63
C GLN A 52 5.31 -15.88 -6.14
N MET A 53 4.95 -14.90 -6.96
CA MET A 53 5.19 -14.87 -8.41
C MET A 53 6.54 -14.23 -8.77
N ASP A 54 7.38 -13.90 -7.77
CA ASP A 54 8.65 -13.18 -7.95
C ASP A 54 8.52 -11.83 -8.68
N LEU A 55 7.35 -11.20 -8.62
CA LEU A 55 7.12 -9.87 -9.17
C LEU A 55 7.78 -8.79 -8.30
N CYS A 56 8.30 -7.76 -8.95
CA CYS A 56 8.76 -6.56 -8.28
C CYS A 56 7.56 -5.73 -7.80
N VAL A 57 7.61 -5.26 -6.55
CA VAL A 57 6.51 -4.52 -5.93
C VAL A 57 7.00 -3.24 -5.27
N VAL A 58 6.29 -2.14 -5.53
CA VAL A 58 6.42 -0.89 -4.78
C VAL A 58 5.10 -0.57 -4.10
N SER A 59 5.10 -0.46 -2.77
CA SER A 59 3.90 -0.32 -1.97
C SER A 59 3.83 0.99 -1.19
N SER A 60 2.68 1.64 -1.24
CA SER A 60 2.35 2.82 -0.45
C SER A 60 1.96 2.43 0.96
N MET A 61 2.60 3.07 1.95
CA MET A 61 2.22 2.99 3.35
C MET A 61 1.34 4.18 3.76
N GLY A 62 1.08 4.34 5.07
CA GLY A 62 0.13 5.33 5.56
C GLY A 62 0.58 6.79 5.38
N ALA A 63 -0.03 7.48 4.40
CA ALA A 63 0.08 8.92 4.14
C ALA A 63 -0.86 9.79 5.01
N GLY A 64 -1.78 9.18 5.76
CA GLY A 64 -2.70 9.86 6.67
C GLY A 64 -2.03 10.44 7.91
N GLY A 65 -2.50 11.61 8.35
CA GLY A 65 -1.98 12.32 9.53
C GLY A 65 -0.55 12.84 9.35
N ARG A 66 -0.12 13.10 8.12
CA ARG A 66 1.24 13.54 7.77
C ARG A 66 1.25 14.96 7.21
N LYS A 67 2.38 15.64 7.37
CA LYS A 67 2.60 17.02 6.93
C LYS A 67 4.02 17.26 6.42
N GLU A 68 5.00 16.56 6.96
CA GLU A 68 6.42 16.82 6.70
C GLU A 68 6.93 16.03 5.49
N VAL A 69 6.99 16.70 4.33
CA VAL A 69 7.50 16.10 3.08
C VAL A 69 8.94 15.60 3.23
N SER A 70 9.77 16.32 3.99
CA SER A 70 11.16 15.96 4.25
C SER A 70 11.34 14.65 5.01
N GLN A 71 10.27 14.08 5.56
CA GLN A 71 10.26 12.81 6.29
C GLN A 71 9.82 11.62 5.43
N ILE A 72 9.44 11.86 4.17
CA ILE A 72 9.10 10.78 3.23
C ILE A 72 10.37 10.02 2.86
N ARG A 73 10.31 8.69 2.90
CA ARG A 73 11.41 7.78 2.63
C ARG A 73 10.94 6.64 1.74
N THR A 74 11.91 6.05 1.06
CA THR A 74 11.74 4.79 0.35
C THR A 74 12.71 3.76 0.95
N GLY A 75 12.31 2.49 0.95
CA GLY A 75 13.10 1.41 1.56
C GLY A 75 12.35 0.09 1.60
N ASP A 76 12.96 -0.97 2.11
CA ASP A 76 12.27 -2.25 2.27
C ASP A 76 11.21 -2.18 3.38
N ILE A 77 10.16 -3.01 3.28
CA ILE A 77 9.14 -3.16 4.32
C ILE A 77 9.76 -3.48 5.70
N SER A 78 10.88 -4.20 5.74
CA SER A 78 11.64 -4.51 6.97
C SER A 78 12.17 -3.26 7.67
N ASP A 79 12.52 -2.23 6.90
CA ASP A 79 13.19 -1.02 7.37
C ASP A 79 12.19 0.07 7.76
N THR A 80 10.90 -0.16 7.50
CA THR A 80 9.85 0.79 7.83
C THR A 80 9.67 0.92 9.35
N GLN A 81 9.64 2.17 9.80
CA GLN A 81 9.46 2.54 11.20
C GLN A 81 8.43 3.66 11.33
N VAL A 82 7.91 3.87 12.54
CA VAL A 82 6.91 4.90 12.90
C VAL A 82 5.52 4.75 12.24
N CYS A 83 5.42 4.14 11.06
CA CYS A 83 4.18 3.98 10.31
C CYS A 83 3.30 2.84 10.88
N PRO A 84 2.08 3.13 11.41
CA PRO A 84 1.20 2.10 11.96
C PRO A 84 0.75 1.08 10.92
N LEU A 85 0.44 1.52 9.70
CA LEU A 85 0.05 0.62 8.60
C LEU A 85 1.19 -0.33 8.26
N ALA A 86 2.40 0.20 8.03
CA ALA A 86 3.57 -0.60 7.67
C ALA A 86 3.90 -1.64 8.75
N ARG A 87 3.76 -1.27 10.04
CA ARG A 87 3.95 -2.19 11.16
C ARG A 87 2.99 -3.38 11.11
N VAL A 88 1.70 -3.15 10.83
CA VAL A 88 0.69 -4.21 10.77
C VAL A 88 0.86 -5.06 9.50
N VAL A 89 1.15 -4.42 8.36
CA VAL A 89 1.45 -5.09 7.08
C VAL A 89 2.66 -6.01 7.25
N ARG A 90 3.80 -5.49 7.73
CA ARG A 90 5.01 -6.26 7.99
C ARG A 90 4.74 -7.48 8.88
N ARG A 91 4.02 -7.30 9.99
CA ARG A 91 3.67 -8.42 10.88
C ARG A 91 2.87 -9.50 10.18
N ARG A 92 1.93 -9.13 9.31
CA ARG A 92 1.10 -10.10 8.56
C ARG A 92 1.89 -10.79 7.45
N LEU A 93 2.77 -10.06 6.77
CA LEU A 93 3.72 -10.61 5.79
C LEU A 93 4.65 -11.64 6.43
N HIS A 94 5.22 -11.34 7.61
CA HIS A 94 6.09 -12.27 8.33
C HIS A 94 5.38 -13.58 8.68
N ARG A 95 4.10 -13.53 9.06
CA ARG A 95 3.29 -14.75 9.30
C ARG A 95 3.05 -15.58 8.04
N ARG A 96 3.25 -15.01 6.86
CA ARG A 96 3.15 -15.65 5.56
C ARG A 96 4.53 -15.97 4.95
N GLY A 97 5.61 -15.82 5.72
CA GLY A 97 6.97 -16.12 5.29
C GLY A 97 7.64 -15.03 4.45
N VAL A 98 7.04 -13.85 4.31
CA VAL A 98 7.62 -12.71 3.60
C VAL A 98 8.23 -11.75 4.60
N PHE A 99 9.57 -11.66 4.63
CA PHE A 99 10.31 -10.84 5.61
C PHE A 99 10.94 -9.58 5.01
N THR A 100 11.32 -9.65 3.73
CA THR A 100 11.96 -8.58 2.96
C THR A 100 11.57 -8.69 1.48
N GLY A 101 12.04 -7.77 0.65
CA GLY A 101 11.85 -7.76 -0.79
C GLY A 101 10.58 -7.02 -1.24
N ILE A 102 10.05 -6.13 -0.41
CA ILE A 102 8.92 -5.27 -0.78
C ILE A 102 9.35 -3.82 -0.58
N ARG A 103 9.61 -3.13 -1.70
CA ARG A 103 9.95 -1.71 -1.68
C ARG A 103 8.73 -0.91 -1.25
N CYS A 104 8.91 0.05 -0.37
CA CYS A 104 7.83 0.81 0.24
C CYS A 104 8.11 2.32 0.18
N VAL A 105 7.05 3.12 0.05
CA VAL A 105 7.06 4.57 0.33
C VAL A 105 6.38 4.81 1.67
N TYR A 106 7.06 5.46 2.60
CA TYR A 106 6.57 5.70 3.96
C TYR A 106 7.08 7.02 4.52
N SER A 107 6.58 7.44 5.68
CA SER A 107 7.06 8.63 6.39
C SER A 107 7.61 8.26 7.76
N LEU A 108 8.71 8.92 8.14
CA LEU A 108 9.30 8.88 9.48
C LEU A 108 8.65 9.85 10.47
N GLU A 109 7.76 10.72 9.98
CA GLU A 109 6.89 11.54 10.84
C GLU A 109 5.98 10.59 11.66
N PRO A 110 5.65 10.87 12.92
CA PRO A 110 4.54 10.22 13.64
C PRO A 110 3.17 10.75 13.19
N PRO A 111 2.11 9.93 13.11
CA PRO A 111 0.86 10.39 12.49
C PRO A 111 0.11 11.25 13.48
N VAL A 112 -0.39 12.40 13.02
CA VAL A 112 -1.36 13.18 13.77
C VAL A 112 -2.68 12.44 13.75
N LEU A 113 -2.98 11.79 14.87
CA LEU A 113 -4.25 11.13 15.11
C LEU A 113 -5.29 12.17 15.55
N SER A 114 -6.55 11.99 15.13
CA SER A 114 -7.63 12.80 15.69
C SER A 114 -7.77 12.51 17.19
N PRO A 115 -8.25 13.47 18.01
CA PRO A 115 -8.49 13.23 19.44
C PRO A 115 -9.41 12.03 19.70
N ASP A 116 -10.31 11.73 18.76
CA ASP A 116 -11.25 10.61 18.80
C ASP A 116 -10.66 9.29 18.26
N ALA A 117 -9.45 9.33 17.70
CA ALA A 117 -8.71 8.14 17.27
C ALA A 117 -8.14 7.40 18.47
N LYS A 118 -9.01 6.61 19.12
CA LYS A 118 -8.56 5.55 20.03
C LYS A 118 -7.59 4.65 19.25
N ILE A 119 -6.36 4.54 19.73
CA ILE A 119 -5.41 3.53 19.27
C ILE A 119 -6.03 2.18 19.61
N LEU A 120 -6.71 1.56 18.65
CA LEU A 120 -7.36 0.28 18.87
C LEU A 120 -6.29 -0.79 19.15
N PRO A 121 -6.54 -1.70 20.12
CA PRO A 121 -5.61 -2.77 20.42
C PRO A 121 -5.27 -3.58 19.17
N GLU A 122 -3.99 -3.94 19.05
CA GLU A 122 -3.39 -4.58 17.87
C GLU A 122 -3.98 -5.95 17.49
N GLN A 123 -4.81 -6.52 18.38
CA GLN A 123 -5.45 -7.82 18.22
C GLN A 123 -6.79 -7.76 17.45
N GLU A 124 -7.37 -6.57 17.28
CA GLU A 124 -8.71 -6.38 16.70
C GLU A 124 -8.72 -5.76 15.30
N ALA A 125 -7.57 -5.54 14.67
CA ALA A 125 -7.48 -5.15 13.26
C ALA A 125 -7.84 -6.34 12.35
N GLN A 126 -9.00 -6.96 12.57
CA GLN A 126 -9.67 -7.80 11.59
C GLN A 126 -10.41 -6.87 10.65
N ASP A 127 -10.04 -6.94 9.38
CA ASP A 127 -10.77 -6.32 8.30
C ASP A 127 -11.76 -7.42 7.88
N PRO A 128 -13.07 -7.32 8.20
CA PRO A 128 -14.02 -8.35 7.82
C PRO A 128 -14.13 -8.27 6.29
N GLY A 129 -13.74 -9.35 5.62
CA GLY A 129 -13.67 -9.38 4.16
C GLY A 129 -14.96 -8.88 3.51
N ASN A 130 -14.79 -8.08 2.45
CA ASN A 130 -15.64 -7.96 1.26
C ASN A 130 -17.18 -8.07 1.41
N SER A 131 -17.76 -7.63 2.53
CA SER A 131 -19.23 -7.57 2.68
C SER A 131 -19.74 -6.14 2.45
N PRO A 132 -20.75 -5.93 1.60
CA PRO A 132 -21.34 -4.61 1.38
C PRO A 132 -22.21 -4.27 2.60
N GLY A 133 -21.61 -3.63 3.60
CA GLY A 133 -22.31 -3.15 4.78
C GLY A 133 -21.54 -3.37 6.08
N HIS A 134 -21.06 -2.26 6.63
CA HIS A 134 -20.60 -2.11 8.02
C HIS A 134 -19.28 -2.79 8.43
N GLY A 135 -18.18 -2.31 7.86
CA GLY A 135 -16.89 -2.31 8.57
C GLY A 135 -16.90 -1.32 9.73
N ARG A 136 -16.35 -1.70 10.89
CA ARG A 136 -16.32 -0.86 12.10
C ARG A 136 -15.56 0.43 11.80
N GLN A 137 -16.20 1.58 12.03
CA GLN A 137 -15.68 2.91 11.69
C GLN A 137 -14.31 3.13 12.35
N ARG A 138 -13.23 3.04 11.57
CA ARG A 138 -11.96 3.64 11.96
C ARG A 138 -12.20 5.15 11.95
N PRO A 139 -11.88 5.87 13.03
CA PRO A 139 -11.96 7.32 13.00
C PRO A 139 -11.11 7.80 11.81
N PRO A 140 -11.69 8.60 10.90
CA PRO A 140 -10.99 9.00 9.69
C PRO A 140 -9.74 9.78 10.08
N MET A 141 -8.58 9.34 9.59
CA MET A 141 -7.37 10.14 9.65
C MET A 141 -7.43 11.18 8.53
N GLY A 142 -7.38 12.45 8.89
CA GLY A 142 -7.25 13.52 7.90
C GLY A 142 -5.95 13.36 7.10
N THR A 143 -6.00 13.76 5.83
CA THR A 143 -4.84 13.86 4.94
C THR A 143 -4.73 15.27 4.41
N ILE A 144 -3.51 15.76 4.25
CA ILE A 144 -3.29 16.99 3.50
C ILE A 144 -3.01 16.62 2.04
N PRO A 145 -3.71 17.19 1.03
CA PRO A 145 -3.74 16.66 -0.34
C PRO A 145 -2.38 16.44 -1.01
N TRP A 146 -1.38 17.28 -0.70
CA TRP A 146 -0.05 17.14 -1.30
C TRP A 146 0.71 15.92 -0.78
N ILE A 147 0.43 15.40 0.42
CA ILE A 147 1.16 14.24 0.95
C ILE A 147 0.84 12.97 0.18
N PRO A 148 -0.44 12.55 -0.01
CA PRO A 148 -0.76 11.43 -0.89
C PRO A 148 -0.25 11.63 -2.33
N GLY A 149 -0.32 12.86 -2.85
CA GLY A 149 0.23 13.19 -4.17
C GLY A 149 1.74 12.92 -4.28
N ILE A 150 2.52 13.35 -3.28
CA ILE A 150 3.97 13.10 -3.24
C ILE A 150 4.27 11.61 -3.03
N PHE A 151 3.50 10.89 -2.21
CA PHE A 151 3.62 9.44 -2.09
C PHE A 151 3.42 8.76 -3.44
N GLY A 152 2.36 9.12 -4.18
CA GLY A 152 2.08 8.60 -5.52
C GLY A 152 3.20 8.88 -6.52
N LEU A 153 3.72 10.10 -6.55
CA LEU A 153 4.86 10.46 -7.42
C LEU A 153 6.14 9.71 -7.03
N THR A 154 6.35 9.47 -5.73
CA THR A 154 7.49 8.70 -5.24
C THR A 154 7.35 7.22 -5.62
N LEU A 155 6.16 6.64 -5.56
CA LEU A 155 5.89 5.27 -6.05
C LEU A 155 6.22 5.15 -7.53
N ALA A 156 5.76 6.12 -8.35
CA ALA A 156 6.04 6.13 -9.78
C ALA A 156 7.55 6.22 -10.06
N ALA A 157 8.29 7.06 -9.32
CA ALA A 157 9.74 7.18 -9.46
C ALA A 157 10.46 5.86 -9.12
N GLU A 158 10.05 5.19 -8.04
CA GLU A 158 10.58 3.88 -7.64
C GLU A 158 10.28 2.78 -8.67
N ALA A 159 9.07 2.77 -9.21
CA ALA A 159 8.67 1.84 -10.26
C ALA A 159 9.50 2.04 -11.55
N VAL A 160 9.72 3.29 -11.96
CA VAL A 160 10.56 3.61 -13.12
C VAL A 160 12.00 3.14 -12.89
N GLN A 161 12.58 3.39 -11.72
CA GLN A 161 13.93 2.93 -11.39
C GLN A 161 14.07 1.41 -11.51
N ILE A 162 13.09 0.65 -10.99
CA ILE A 162 13.08 -0.81 -11.11
C ILE A 162 13.12 -1.25 -12.58
N ILE A 163 12.34 -0.59 -13.46
CA ILE A 163 12.27 -0.93 -14.88
C ILE A 163 13.56 -0.54 -15.62
N THR A 164 14.17 0.60 -15.27
CA THR A 164 15.30 1.15 -16.04
C THR A 164 16.68 0.71 -15.56
N GLY A 165 16.81 0.20 -14.32
CA GLY A 165 18.10 -0.14 -13.69
C GLY A 165 18.78 1.04 -13.02
#